data_AF-A0A1F8QTT1-F1
#
_entry.id   AF-A0A1F8QTT1-F1
#
_cell.length_a   1.000
_cell.length_b   1.000
_cell.length_c   1.000
_cell.angle_alpha   90.00
_cell.angle_beta   90.00
_cell.angle_gamma   90.00
#
_symmetry.space_group_name_H-M   'P 1'
#
loop_
_entity.id
_entity.type
_entity.pdbx_description
1 polymer ?
#
loop_
_entity_poly.entity_id
_entity_poly.type
_entity_poly.pdbx_seq_one_letter_code
_entity_poly.pdbx_strand_id
1 'polypeptide(L)'
;MSQLLPSPTSLILVAIINDPRDLEIARVLGWYRIPLRSAPKVIAVDYLAFYQTAAFGDDRWRIQYVAPVRGYELTTRSELMQDEPNHPHAQH
;
A
#
# COMPACT_ATOMS: atom_id res chain seq x y z
N MET A 1 -0.14 21.62 -9.73
CA MET A 1 0.91 20.59 -9.91
C MET A 1 1.00 19.82 -8.61
N SER A 2 0.74 18.52 -8.60
CA SER A 2 0.88 17.69 -7.40
C SER A 2 2.35 17.62 -6.99
N GLN A 3 2.66 17.99 -5.75
CA GLN A 3 4.00 17.82 -5.21
C GLN A 3 4.34 16.32 -5.22
N LEU A 4 5.44 15.95 -5.89
CA LEU A 4 5.86 14.55 -6.02
C LEU A 4 6.58 14.03 -4.76
N LEU A 5 7.02 14.94 -3.89
CA LEU A 5 7.80 14.62 -2.69
C LEU A 5 7.11 15.18 -1.43
N PRO A 6 7.08 14.42 -0.32
CA PRO A 6 6.54 14.88 0.94
C PRO A 6 7.18 16.18 1.44
N SER A 7 6.41 17.03 2.12
CA SER A 7 6.95 18.15 2.88
C SER A 7 7.37 17.69 4.29
N PRO A 8 8.16 18.49 5.04
CA PRO A 8 8.54 18.15 6.42
C PRO A 8 7.34 17.96 7.37
N THR A 9 6.17 18.48 7.02
CA THR A 9 4.95 18.37 7.82
C THR A 9 3.98 17.31 7.27
N SER A 10 4.32 16.64 6.16
CA SER A 10 3.47 15.60 5.59
C SER A 10 3.32 14.43 6.56
N LEU A 11 2.08 13.99 6.77
CA LEU A 11 1.80 12.73 7.45
C LEU A 11 2.03 11.58 6.48
N ILE A 12 2.93 10.68 6.86
CA ILE A 12 3.32 9.53 6.02
C ILE A 12 2.98 8.25 6.77
N LEU A 13 2.20 7.38 6.13
CA LEU A 13 2.02 6.02 6.60
C LEU A 13 3.05 5.11 5.94
N VAL A 14 3.91 4.51 6.76
CA VAL A 14 4.89 3.52 6.28
C VAL A 14 4.22 2.15 6.22
N ALA A 15 3.99 1.66 5.00
CA ALA A 15 3.46 0.33 4.73
C ALA A 15 4.62 -0.66 4.57
N ILE A 16 4.61 -1.73 5.37
CA ILE A 16 5.53 -2.86 5.17
C ILE A 16 5.01 -3.68 4.00
N ILE A 17 5.83 -3.82 2.96
CA ILE A 17 5.48 -4.57 1.76
C ILE A 17 6.27 -5.89 1.72
N ASN A 18 5.54 -6.99 1.85
CA ASN A 18 6.12 -8.33 1.99
C ASN A 18 6.30 -9.04 0.64
N ASP A 19 5.55 -8.62 -0.39
CA ASP A 19 5.52 -9.26 -1.70
C ASP A 19 5.78 -8.22 -2.81
N PRO A 20 6.77 -8.43 -3.70
CA PRO A 20 6.98 -7.60 -4.88
C PRO A 20 5.73 -7.43 -5.76
N ARG A 21 4.85 -8.43 -5.83
CA ARG A 21 3.58 -8.36 -6.56
C ARG A 21 2.66 -7.28 -6.02
N ASP A 22 2.64 -7.06 -4.71
CA ASP A 22 1.84 -5.99 -4.10
C ASP A 22 2.37 -4.61 -4.50
N LEU A 23 3.70 -4.46 -4.67
CA LEU A 23 4.30 -3.20 -5.12
C LEU A 23 3.96 -2.95 -6.59
N GLU A 24 3.98 -3.99 -7.40
CA GLU A 24 3.60 -3.90 -8.82
C GLU A 24 2.12 -3.52 -8.98
N ILE A 25 1.23 -4.12 -8.18
CA ILE A 25 -0.19 -3.73 -8.11
C ILE A 25 -0.33 -2.24 -7.76
N ALA A 26 0.37 -1.78 -6.71
CA ALA A 26 0.33 -0.37 -6.32
C ALA A 26 0.82 0.56 -7.42
N ARG A 27 1.87 0.16 -8.15
CA ARG A 27 2.45 0.93 -9.25
C ARG A 27 1.54 0.99 -10.48
N VAL A 28 0.94 -0.14 -10.86
CA VAL A 28 0.18 -0.29 -12.11
C VAL A 28 -1.27 0.13 -11.94
N LEU A 29 -1.91 -0.27 -10.83
CA LEU A 29 -3.34 -0.01 -10.59
C LEU A 29 -3.59 1.22 -9.72
N GLY A 30 -2.56 1.77 -9.05
CA GLY A 30 -2.66 3.02 -8.31
C GLY A 30 -3.35 2.91 -6.95
N TRP A 31 -3.51 1.70 -6.42
CA TRP A 31 -4.08 1.46 -5.10
C TRP A 31 -3.23 0.49 -4.27
N TYR A 32 -3.25 0.63 -2.95
CA TYR A 32 -2.63 -0.30 -2.02
C TYR A 32 -3.63 -0.67 -0.92
N ARG A 33 -3.62 -1.93 -0.49
CA ARG A 33 -4.55 -2.44 0.52
C ARG A 33 -3.87 -2.55 1.88
N ILE A 34 -4.60 -2.22 2.93
CA ILE A 34 -4.20 -2.44 4.32
C ILE A 34 -5.30 -3.27 4.98
N PRO A 35 -5.00 -4.44 5.55
CA PRO A 35 -6.02 -5.24 6.21
C PRO A 35 -6.70 -4.45 7.34
N LEU A 36 -8.04 -4.38 7.33
CA LEU A 36 -8.80 -3.55 8.26
C LEU A 36 -8.49 -3.87 9.73
N ARG A 37 -8.30 -5.15 10.07
CA ARG A 37 -7.97 -5.60 11.44
C ARG A 37 -6.68 -4.99 11.99
N SER A 38 -5.70 -4.75 11.13
CA SER A 38 -4.38 -4.21 11.49
C SER A 38 -4.18 -2.78 11.03
N ALA A 39 -5.20 -2.15 10.45
CA ALA A 39 -5.09 -0.78 9.97
C ALA A 39 -4.90 0.18 11.15
N PRO A 40 -4.06 1.21 11.00
CA PRO A 40 -3.95 2.27 11.99
C PRO A 40 -5.29 3.00 12.13
N LYS A 41 -5.54 3.59 13.30
CA LYS A 41 -6.76 4.40 13.54
C LYS A 41 -6.87 5.59 12.59
N VAL A 42 -5.73 6.11 12.13
CA VAL A 42 -5.65 7.23 11.20
C VAL A 42 -5.09 6.72 9.87
N ILE A 43 -5.93 6.76 8.83
CA ILE A 43 -5.54 6.44 7.44
C ILE A 43 -5.60 7.66 6.51
N ALA A 44 -6.19 8.76 6.98
CA ALA A 44 -6.15 10.05 6.30
C ALA A 44 -4.74 10.65 6.45
N VAL A 45 -3.84 10.23 5.58
CA VAL A 45 -2.44 10.66 5.51
C VAL A 45 -2.16 11.29 4.16
N ASP A 46 -1.08 12.05 4.05
CA ASP A 46 -0.71 12.71 2.80
C ASP A 46 -0.04 11.74 1.82
N TYR A 47 0.75 10.79 2.34
CA TYR A 47 1.52 9.84 1.54
C TYR A 47 1.54 8.43 2.15
N LEU A 48 1.66 7.44 1.26
CA LEU A 48 2.18 6.11 1.60
C LEU A 48 3.67 6.05 1.28
N ALA A 49 4.43 5.40 2.15
CA ALA A 49 5.81 5.00 1.90
C ALA A 49 5.92 3.48 2.00
N PHE A 50 6.57 2.84 1.04
CA PHE A 50 6.65 1.38 0.97
C PHE A 50 7.99 0.87 1.48
N TYR A 51 8.01 0.31 2.70
CA TYR A 51 9.20 -0.33 3.25
C TYR A 51 9.34 -1.75 2.70
N GLN A 52 10.37 -1.94 1.88
CA GLN A 52 10.65 -3.19 1.18
C GLN A 52 11.33 -4.19 2.12
N THR A 53 10.75 -5.38 2.24
CA THR A 53 11.30 -6.46 3.07
C THR A 53 12.42 -7.24 2.35
N ALA A 54 12.92 -8.32 2.98
CA ALA A 54 13.95 -9.17 2.40
C ALA A 54 13.55 -9.79 1.05
N ALA A 55 12.25 -9.89 0.74
CA ALA A 55 11.73 -10.37 -0.54
C ALA A 55 12.16 -9.53 -1.76
N PHE A 56 12.67 -8.31 -1.53
CA PHE A 56 13.08 -7.38 -2.57
C PHE A 56 14.56 -7.49 -2.98
N GLY A 57 15.30 -8.50 -2.53
CA GLY A 57 16.67 -8.72 -3.02
C GLY A 57 17.61 -7.54 -2.71
N ASP A 58 18.21 -6.94 -3.73
CA ASP A 58 19.12 -5.78 -3.57
C ASP A 58 18.39 -4.51 -3.12
N ASP A 59 17.08 -4.47 -3.37
CA ASP A 59 16.16 -3.40 -3.02
C ASP A 59 15.57 -3.55 -1.60
N ARG A 60 16.02 -4.53 -0.82
CA ARG A 60 15.52 -4.79 0.53
C ARG A 60 15.90 -3.70 1.54
N TRP A 61 15.09 -3.64 2.60
CA TRP A 61 15.29 -2.89 3.84
C TRP A 61 15.41 -1.38 3.68
N ARG A 62 14.65 -0.83 2.74
CA ARG A 62 14.61 0.59 2.45
C ARG A 62 13.21 1.00 1.97
N ILE A 63 12.98 2.30 1.97
CA ILE A 63 11.86 2.93 1.29
C ILE A 63 12.42 3.52 0.00
N GLN A 64 12.01 3.00 -1.15
CA GLN A 64 12.36 3.57 -2.46
C GLN A 64 11.24 4.37 -3.08
N TYR A 65 9.99 4.05 -2.71
CA TYR A 65 8.81 4.59 -3.36
C TYR A 65 7.90 5.22 -2.32
N VAL A 66 7.41 6.42 -2.68
CA VAL A 66 6.35 7.14 -1.98
C VAL A 66 5.26 7.48 -2.98
N ALA A 67 4.01 7.48 -2.52
CA ALA A 67 2.86 7.82 -3.36
C ALA A 67 1.91 8.75 -2.59
N PRO A 68 1.46 9.87 -3.19
CA PRO A 68 0.47 10.73 -2.57
C PRO A 68 -0.87 9.98 -2.46
N VAL A 69 -1.51 10.04 -1.30
CA VAL A 69 -2.82 9.46 -1.08
C VAL A 69 -3.88 10.41 -1.63
N ARG A 70 -4.71 9.92 -2.54
CA ARG A 70 -5.80 10.70 -3.16
C ARG A 70 -7.17 10.43 -2.54
N GLY A 71 -7.28 9.36 -1.75
CA GLY A 71 -8.50 8.91 -1.13
C GLY A 71 -8.32 7.51 -0.54
N TYR A 72 -9.35 7.04 0.15
CA TYR A 72 -9.42 5.69 0.69
C TYR A 72 -10.87 5.21 0.64
N GLU A 73 -11.05 3.92 0.42
CA GLU A 73 -12.35 3.27 0.36
C GLU A 73 -12.28 1.94 1.12
N LEU A 74 -13.38 1.55 1.74
CA LEU A 74 -13.51 0.23 2.35
C LEU A 74 -14.08 -0.74 1.30
N THR A 75 -13.36 -1.82 1.06
CA THR A 75 -13.72 -2.83 0.07
C THR A 75 -13.30 -4.21 0.58
N THR A 76 -13.83 -5.27 -0.03
CA THR A 76 -13.47 -6.65 0.27
C THR A 76 -12.32 -7.12 -0.62
N ARG A 77 -11.55 -8.12 -0.18
CA ARG A 77 -10.55 -8.75 -1.05
C ARG A 77 -11.16 -9.28 -2.35
N SER A 78 -12.37 -9.84 -2.33
CA SER A 78 -13.05 -10.37 -3.52
C SER A 78 -13.32 -9.32 -4.58
N GLU A 79 -13.64 -8.09 -4.18
CA GLU A 79 -13.85 -6.99 -5.13
C GLU A 79 -12.54 -6.53 -5.77
N LEU A 80 -11.45 -6.52 -5.00
CA LEU A 80 -10.11 -6.11 -5.46
C LEU A 80 -9.37 -7.19 -6.27
N MET A 81 -9.57 -8.47 -5.95
CA MET A 81 -8.81 -9.59 -6.49
C MET A 81 -9.76 -10.66 -7.05
N GLN A 82 -10.49 -10.28 -8.09
CA GLN A 82 -11.56 -11.10 -8.70
C GLN A 82 -11.05 -12.45 -9.24
N ASP A 83 -9.78 -12.54 -9.63
CA ASP A 83 -9.14 -13.76 -10.14
C ASP A 83 -8.71 -14.75 -9.03
N GLU A 84 -8.89 -14.41 -7.75
CA GLU A 84 -8.55 -15.26 -6.60
C GLU A 84 -9.78 -15.65 -5.74
N PRO A 85 -10.85 -16.21 -6.34
CA PRO A 85 -12.13 -16.42 -5.63
C PRO A 85 -12.03 -17.45 -4.49
N ASN A 86 -11.08 -18.38 -4.56
CA ASN A 86 -10.88 -19.45 -3.58
C ASN A 86 -9.80 -19.10 -2.52
N HIS A 87 -9.34 -17.85 -2.45
CA HIS A 87 -8.33 -17.46 -1.46
C HIS A 87 -8.90 -17.58 -0.03
N PRO A 88 -8.15 -18.08 0.97
CA PRO A 88 -8.65 -18.25 2.35
C PRO A 88 -9.20 -16.97 3.00
N HIS A 89 -8.82 -15.82 2.47
CA HIS A 89 -9.24 -14.49 2.91
C HIS A 89 -10.08 -13.74 1.86
N ALA A 90 -10.67 -14.43 0.89
CA ALA A 90 -11.42 -13.81 -0.21
C ALA A 90 -12.56 -12.90 0.27
N GLN A 91 -13.20 -13.22 1.42
CA GLN A 91 -14.33 -12.46 1.97
C GLN A 91 -13.93 -11.42 3.04
N HIS A 92 -12.64 -11.24 3.31
CA HIS A 92 -12.12 -10.37 4.37
C HIS A 92 -11.44 -9.11 3.85
#